data_AF-V9HDX1-F1
#
_entry.id   AF-V9HDX1-F1
#
_cell.length_a   1.000
_cell.length_b   1.000
_cell.length_c   1.000
_cell.angle_alpha   90.00
_cell.angle_beta   90.00
_cell.angle_gamma   90.00
#
_symmetry.space_group_name_H-M   'P 1'
#
loop_
_entity.id
_entity.type
_entity.pdbx_description
1 polymer ?
#
loop_
_entity_poly.entity_id
_entity_poly.type
_entity_poly.pdbx_seq_one_letter_code
_entity_poly.pdbx_strand_id
1 'polypeptide(L)'
;MVNSIGIFNNKYYYKGQEYDNYNINLLLEKLGNKRRLLILSQSIFIKKYEILNKRISVDKFVEKKISEDFSDKKNLLFHYEFLKNSKIIYIYSIRYNSFIKSCTNITHIQVEPIQFLIRKYVIKKVRGGKYSIIIYRIKDLFHLINIENGVIENSYITNDATDINKFIIEYKNQNKKLIIDKGIEDITINNYDYIINIGEKVYEEIFKK
;
A
#
# COMPACT_ATOMS: atom_id res chain seq x y z
N MET A 1 -24.21 1.39 3.21
CA MET A 1 -23.04 2.30 3.28
C MET A 1 -21.81 1.46 3.59
N VAL A 2 -20.67 1.68 2.92
CA VAL A 2 -19.42 0.97 3.23
C VAL A 2 -18.72 1.70 4.38
N ASN A 3 -18.27 0.97 5.38
CA ASN A 3 -17.52 1.55 6.50
C ASN A 3 -16.01 1.44 6.28
N SER A 4 -15.33 2.57 6.14
CA SER A 4 -13.86 2.64 6.05
C SER A 4 -13.23 2.61 7.43
N ILE A 5 -12.21 1.77 7.62
CA ILE A 5 -11.47 1.58 8.88
C ILE A 5 -9.99 1.70 8.55
N GLY A 6 -9.28 2.63 9.18
CA GLY A 6 -7.82 2.70 9.11
C GLY A 6 -7.19 1.72 10.10
N ILE A 7 -6.19 0.96 9.68
CA ILE A 7 -5.49 -0.01 10.53
C ILE A 7 -4.01 0.36 10.58
N PHE A 8 -3.53 0.73 11.75
CA PHE A 8 -2.12 1.07 11.99
C PHE A 8 -1.62 0.22 13.16
N ASN A 9 -0.76 -0.74 12.87
CA ASN A 9 -0.28 -1.76 13.79
C ASN A 9 -1.47 -2.48 14.45
N ASN A 10 -1.57 -2.42 15.78
CA ASN A 10 -2.66 -3.04 16.55
C ASN A 10 -3.80 -2.07 16.86
N LYS A 11 -3.84 -0.91 16.18
CA LYS A 11 -4.83 0.14 16.37
C LYS A 11 -5.75 0.26 15.16
N TYR A 12 -7.02 0.53 15.44
CA TYR A 12 -8.08 0.71 14.45
C TYR A 12 -8.66 2.12 14.57
N TYR A 13 -8.88 2.77 13.44
CA TYR A 13 -9.36 4.15 13.36
C TYR A 13 -10.67 4.19 12.61
N TYR A 14 -11.70 4.75 13.23
CA TYR A 14 -13.03 4.88 12.64
C TYR A 14 -13.68 6.19 13.09
N LYS A 15 -13.98 7.08 12.13
CA LYS A 15 -14.67 8.37 12.36
C LYS A 15 -14.01 9.20 13.48
N GLY A 16 -12.69 9.31 13.48
CA GLY A 16 -11.93 10.06 14.48
C GLY A 16 -11.70 9.34 15.81
N GLN A 17 -12.28 8.15 16.02
CA GLN A 17 -12.09 7.37 17.25
C GLN A 17 -11.03 6.29 17.04
N GLU A 18 -10.18 6.09 18.05
CA GLU A 18 -9.19 5.01 18.12
C GLU A 18 -9.74 3.82 18.92
N TYR A 19 -9.45 2.63 18.42
CA TYR A 19 -9.74 1.35 19.03
C TYR A 19 -8.48 0.47 18.98
N ASP A 20 -8.45 -0.58 19.79
CA ASP A 20 -7.41 -1.59 19.83
C ASP A 20 -8.00 -2.98 20.08
N ASN A 21 -7.12 -3.97 20.29
CA ASN A 21 -7.54 -5.34 20.48
C ASN A 21 -8.40 -5.59 21.73
N TYR A 22 -8.39 -4.70 22.72
CA TYR A 22 -9.20 -4.82 23.94
C TYR A 22 -10.61 -4.30 23.76
N ASN A 23 -10.80 -3.27 22.91
CA ASN A 23 -12.09 -2.62 22.72
C ASN A 23 -12.67 -2.76 21.29
N ILE A 24 -12.06 -3.60 20.43
CA ILE A 24 -12.52 -3.85 19.06
C ILE A 24 -13.98 -4.31 18.97
N ASN A 25 -14.51 -5.01 19.98
CA ASN A 25 -15.91 -5.41 19.98
C ASN A 25 -16.85 -4.20 19.93
N LEU A 26 -16.51 -3.11 20.64
CA LEU A 26 -17.26 -1.84 20.59
C LEU A 26 -17.21 -1.20 19.20
N LEU A 27 -16.10 -1.37 18.47
CA LEU A 27 -15.99 -0.95 17.08
C LEU A 27 -16.90 -1.82 16.20
N LEU A 28 -16.84 -3.14 16.35
CA LEU A 28 -17.62 -4.09 15.53
C LEU A 28 -19.12 -3.86 15.66
N GLU A 29 -19.61 -3.52 16.84
CA GLU A 29 -21.03 -3.16 17.08
C GLU A 29 -21.46 -1.91 16.30
N LYS A 30 -20.54 -0.97 16.05
CA LYS A 30 -20.80 0.27 15.29
C LYS A 30 -20.67 0.08 13.78
N LEU A 31 -20.11 -1.03 13.32
CA LEU A 31 -19.80 -1.29 11.92
C LEU A 31 -20.90 -2.11 11.24
N GLY A 32 -21.28 -1.69 10.04
CA GLY A 32 -22.09 -2.51 9.15
C GLY A 32 -21.32 -3.72 8.61
N ASN A 33 -22.04 -4.55 7.87
CA ASN A 33 -21.54 -5.77 7.23
C ASN A 33 -20.75 -5.52 5.93
N LYS A 34 -20.65 -4.26 5.45
CA LYS A 34 -19.83 -3.85 4.30
C LYS A 34 -18.69 -2.97 4.77
N ARG A 35 -17.44 -3.46 4.67
CA ARG A 35 -16.27 -2.81 5.26
C ARG A 35 -15.15 -2.60 4.25
N ARG A 36 -14.45 -1.47 4.37
CA ARG A 36 -13.19 -1.18 3.68
C ARG A 36 -12.10 -1.06 4.74
N LEU A 37 -11.08 -1.90 4.67
CA LEU A 37 -9.92 -1.86 5.56
C LEU A 37 -8.76 -1.18 4.82
N LEU A 38 -8.28 -0.07 5.35
CA LEU A 38 -7.13 0.65 4.84
C LEU A 38 -5.92 0.32 5.71
N ILE A 39 -4.94 -0.40 5.16
CA ILE A 39 -3.78 -0.89 5.91
C ILE A 39 -2.67 0.16 5.83
N LEU A 40 -2.30 0.74 6.98
CA LEU A 40 -1.49 1.96 7.06
C LEU A 40 -0.05 1.74 7.51
N SER A 41 0.31 0.59 8.05
CA SER A 41 1.66 0.37 8.62
C SER A 41 2.30 -0.95 8.18
N GLN A 42 1.82 -1.53 7.08
CA GLN A 42 2.32 -2.80 6.55
C GLN A 42 2.90 -2.61 5.15
N SER A 43 4.14 -3.08 4.97
CA SER A 43 4.76 -3.16 3.65
C SER A 43 4.04 -4.21 2.80
N ILE A 44 3.90 -3.94 1.51
CA ILE A 44 3.43 -4.93 0.55
C ILE A 44 4.63 -5.76 0.07
N PHE A 45 4.54 -7.08 0.16
CA PHE A 45 5.53 -7.98 -0.43
C PHE A 45 5.23 -8.12 -1.92
N ILE A 46 6.26 -7.96 -2.76
CA ILE A 46 6.10 -7.90 -4.21
C ILE A 46 7.01 -8.94 -4.85
N LYS A 47 6.45 -9.79 -5.72
CA LYS A 47 7.22 -10.63 -6.63
C LYS A 47 6.86 -10.30 -8.08
N LYS A 48 7.89 -10.18 -8.92
CA LYS A 48 7.79 -9.81 -10.34
C LYS A 48 8.10 -11.04 -11.19
N TYR A 49 7.27 -11.30 -12.19
CA TYR A 49 7.40 -12.44 -13.09
C TYR A 49 7.20 -12.02 -14.53
N GLU A 50 7.91 -12.67 -15.45
CA GLU A 50 7.67 -12.56 -16.89
C GLU A 50 6.86 -13.77 -17.38
N ILE A 51 5.82 -13.53 -18.18
CA ILE A 51 5.07 -14.60 -18.84
C ILE A 51 5.67 -14.86 -20.22
N LEU A 52 6.41 -15.95 -20.33
CA LEU A 52 6.98 -16.41 -21.60
C LEU A 52 5.97 -17.25 -22.42
N ASN A 53 5.11 -18.02 -21.75
CA ASN A 53 4.18 -18.94 -22.40
C ASN A 53 2.78 -18.35 -22.56
N LYS A 54 2.39 -18.02 -23.80
CA LYS A 54 1.07 -17.43 -24.13
C LYS A 54 -0.12 -18.37 -23.94
N ARG A 55 0.10 -19.68 -23.75
CA ARG A 55 -0.99 -20.68 -23.67
C ARG A 55 -1.60 -20.82 -22.28
N ILE A 56 -0.96 -20.29 -21.24
CA ILE A 56 -1.48 -20.35 -19.86
C ILE A 56 -2.22 -19.04 -19.57
N SER A 57 -3.45 -19.14 -19.06
CA SER A 57 -4.19 -17.98 -18.57
C SER A 57 -3.45 -17.32 -17.41
N VAL A 58 -3.48 -15.98 -17.33
CA VAL A 58 -2.83 -15.19 -16.27
C VAL A 58 -3.20 -15.71 -14.88
N ASP A 59 -4.47 -16.00 -14.62
CA ASP A 59 -4.94 -16.50 -13.32
C ASP A 59 -4.25 -17.81 -12.91
N LYS A 60 -4.27 -18.81 -13.79
CA LYS A 60 -3.57 -20.09 -13.56
C LYS A 60 -2.07 -19.92 -13.34
N PHE A 61 -1.45 -18.98 -14.06
CA PHE A 61 -0.03 -18.68 -13.86
C PHE A 61 0.21 -18.08 -12.46
N VAL A 62 -0.63 -17.13 -12.03
CA VAL A 62 -0.56 -16.51 -10.72
C VAL A 62 -0.78 -17.53 -9.60
N GLU A 63 -1.80 -18.38 -9.69
CA GLU A 63 -2.08 -19.44 -8.71
C GLU A 63 -0.91 -20.41 -8.56
N LYS A 64 -0.30 -20.80 -9.69
CA LYS A 64 0.91 -21.63 -9.71
C LYS A 64 2.06 -20.93 -8.99
N LYS A 65 2.33 -19.67 -9.32
CA LYS A 65 3.42 -18.90 -8.67
C LYS A 65 3.19 -18.65 -7.19
N ILE A 66 1.95 -18.38 -6.77
CA ILE A 66 1.61 -18.30 -5.34
C ILE A 66 1.93 -19.62 -4.64
N SER A 67 1.61 -20.75 -5.27
CA SER A 67 1.83 -22.07 -4.68
C SER A 67 3.29 -22.48 -4.60
N GLU A 68 4.11 -22.11 -5.58
CA GLU A 68 5.55 -22.40 -5.66
C GLU A 68 6.37 -21.52 -4.71
N ASP A 69 6.05 -20.22 -4.64
CA ASP A 69 6.98 -19.21 -4.16
C ASP A 69 6.62 -18.61 -2.79
N PHE A 70 5.47 -18.98 -2.22
CA PHE A 70 4.98 -18.46 -0.93
C PHE A 70 4.67 -19.61 0.05
N SER A 71 5.51 -19.74 1.08
CA SER A 71 5.41 -20.80 2.09
C SER A 71 4.24 -20.63 3.07
N ASP A 72 3.85 -19.39 3.39
CA ASP A 72 2.80 -19.06 4.36
C ASP A 72 1.52 -18.51 3.69
N LYS A 73 1.16 -19.05 2.53
CA LYS A 73 0.03 -18.56 1.70
C LYS A 73 -1.31 -18.51 2.44
N LYS A 74 -1.53 -19.35 3.45
CA LYS A 74 -2.75 -19.31 4.25
C LYS A 74 -2.88 -17.98 4.99
N ASN A 75 -1.77 -17.40 5.45
CA ASN A 75 -1.72 -16.16 6.23
C ASN A 75 -1.57 -14.89 5.39
N LEU A 76 -1.65 -14.99 4.07
CA LEU A 76 -1.45 -13.90 3.13
C LEU A 76 -2.72 -13.60 2.33
N LEU A 77 -2.98 -12.31 2.10
CA LEU A 77 -3.89 -11.86 1.05
C LEU A 77 -3.08 -11.49 -0.18
N PHE A 78 -3.56 -11.89 -1.36
CA PHE A 78 -2.89 -11.66 -2.62
C PHE A 78 -3.67 -10.73 -3.53
N HIS A 79 -2.95 -9.95 -4.31
CA HIS A 79 -3.45 -9.19 -5.45
C HIS A 79 -2.43 -9.31 -6.58
N TYR A 80 -2.84 -9.12 -7.83
CA TYR A 80 -1.90 -9.10 -8.94
C TYR A 80 -2.26 -8.01 -9.96
N GLU A 81 -1.23 -7.48 -10.62
CA GLU A 81 -1.38 -6.58 -11.78
C GLU A 81 -0.58 -7.13 -12.95
N PHE A 82 -1.20 -7.15 -14.14
CA PHE A 82 -0.57 -7.65 -15.37
C PHE A 82 -0.34 -6.52 -16.38
N LEU A 83 0.92 -6.23 -16.64
CA LEU A 83 1.35 -5.31 -17.68
C LEU A 83 1.41 -6.04 -19.02
N LYS A 84 0.31 -6.02 -19.78
CA LYS A 84 0.20 -6.73 -21.07
C LYS A 84 1.33 -6.43 -22.05
N ASN A 85 1.73 -5.16 -22.16
CA ASN A 85 2.74 -4.71 -23.14
C ASN A 85 4.12 -5.32 -22.88
N SER A 86 4.52 -5.42 -21.62
CA SER A 86 5.80 -6.01 -21.21
C SER A 86 5.69 -7.48 -20.81
N LYS A 87 4.47 -8.04 -20.77
CA LYS A 87 4.15 -9.39 -20.27
C LYS A 87 4.64 -9.64 -18.84
N ILE A 88 4.67 -8.60 -18.02
CA ILE A 88 5.12 -8.68 -16.62
C ILE A 88 3.91 -8.78 -15.71
N ILE A 89 3.93 -9.74 -14.78
CA ILE A 89 3.01 -9.82 -13.65
C ILE A 89 3.71 -9.37 -12.38
N TYR A 90 3.04 -8.53 -11.61
CA TYR A 90 3.39 -8.25 -10.21
C TYR A 90 2.37 -8.96 -9.31
N ILE A 91 2.86 -9.82 -8.43
CA ILE A 91 2.07 -10.44 -7.36
C ILE A 91 2.40 -9.70 -6.07
N TYR A 92 1.37 -9.11 -5.48
CA TYR A 92 1.39 -8.39 -4.22
C TYR A 92 0.84 -9.27 -3.11
N SER A 93 1.43 -9.20 -1.92
CA SER A 93 0.84 -9.81 -0.74
C SER A 93 1.03 -9.00 0.53
N ILE A 94 0.09 -9.17 1.46
CA ILE A 94 0.14 -8.66 2.83
C ILE A 94 -0.25 -9.77 3.79
N ARG A 95 0.23 -9.72 5.03
CA ARG A 95 -0.25 -10.64 6.08
C ARG A 95 -1.63 -10.26 6.55
N TYR A 96 -2.57 -11.21 6.56
CA TYR A 96 -3.95 -10.97 6.96
C TYR A 96 -4.13 -10.93 8.49
N ASN A 97 -3.23 -11.58 9.22
CA ASN A 97 -3.37 -11.85 10.66
C ASN A 97 -3.56 -10.59 11.51
N SER A 98 -3.00 -9.45 11.08
CA SER A 98 -3.09 -8.17 11.77
C SER A 98 -4.50 -7.56 11.79
N PHE A 99 -5.40 -7.99 10.91
CA PHE A 99 -6.74 -7.41 10.78
C PHE A 99 -7.88 -8.42 10.70
N ILE A 100 -7.63 -9.71 10.94
CA ILE A 100 -8.66 -10.76 10.88
C ILE A 100 -9.88 -10.46 11.76
N LYS A 101 -9.69 -9.85 12.94
CA LYS A 101 -10.77 -9.50 13.85
C LYS A 101 -11.79 -8.55 13.22
N SER A 102 -11.31 -7.65 12.34
CA SER A 102 -12.14 -6.71 11.58
C SER A 102 -12.93 -7.36 10.45
N CYS A 103 -12.65 -8.62 10.12
CA CYS A 103 -13.27 -9.41 9.07
C CYS A 103 -14.42 -10.31 9.58
N THR A 104 -14.91 -10.11 10.81
CA THR A 104 -16.00 -10.91 11.39
C THR A 104 -17.38 -10.35 11.02
N ASN A 105 -18.36 -11.22 10.77
CA ASN A 105 -19.76 -10.86 10.47
C ASN A 105 -19.91 -9.86 9.29
N ILE A 106 -19.21 -10.14 8.19
CA ILE A 106 -19.19 -9.31 6.98
C ILE A 106 -19.86 -10.01 5.80
N THR A 107 -20.57 -9.24 4.99
CA THR A 107 -21.06 -9.66 3.66
C THR A 107 -20.15 -9.19 2.53
N HIS A 108 -19.37 -8.13 2.78
CA HIS A 108 -18.43 -7.59 1.80
C HIS A 108 -17.26 -6.94 2.51
N ILE A 109 -16.05 -7.23 2.02
CA ILE A 109 -14.82 -6.64 2.50
C ILE A 109 -13.93 -6.23 1.33
N GLN A 110 -13.42 -5.01 1.43
CA GLN A 110 -12.33 -4.52 0.61
C GLN A 110 -11.13 -4.29 1.51
N VAL A 111 -9.97 -4.84 1.15
CA VAL A 111 -8.71 -4.57 1.85
C VAL A 111 -7.80 -3.81 0.89
N GLU A 112 -7.32 -2.65 1.29
CA GLU A 112 -6.47 -1.80 0.46
C GLU A 112 -5.26 -1.34 1.29
N PRO A 113 -4.05 -1.80 0.95
CA PRO A 113 -2.83 -1.18 1.44
C PRO A 113 -2.74 0.28 1.00
N ILE A 114 -2.32 1.16 1.90
CA ILE A 114 -2.28 2.61 1.67
C ILE A 114 -1.46 2.99 0.44
N GLN A 115 -0.43 2.19 0.13
CA GLN A 115 0.44 2.39 -1.02
C GLN A 115 -0.31 2.42 -2.35
N PHE A 116 -1.38 1.61 -2.51
CA PHE A 116 -2.20 1.63 -3.71
C PHE A 116 -3.01 2.92 -3.85
N LEU A 117 -3.50 3.45 -2.73
CA LEU A 117 -4.22 4.72 -2.69
C LEU A 117 -3.29 5.87 -3.06
N ILE A 118 -2.10 5.91 -2.45
CA ILE A 118 -1.09 6.95 -2.73
C ILE A 118 -0.62 6.88 -4.18
N ARG A 119 -0.34 5.68 -4.70
CA ARG A 119 -0.02 5.49 -6.12
C ARG A 119 -1.06 6.13 -7.03
N LYS A 120 -2.35 5.82 -6.82
CA LYS A 120 -3.45 6.36 -7.63
C LYS A 120 -3.50 7.89 -7.56
N TYR A 121 -3.36 8.43 -6.35
CA TYR A 121 -3.35 9.87 -6.12
C TYR A 121 -2.19 10.56 -6.86
N VAL A 122 -0.97 10.05 -6.71
CA VAL A 122 0.23 10.62 -7.32
C VAL A 122 0.21 10.55 -8.84
N ILE A 123 -0.14 9.39 -9.42
CA ILE A 123 -0.23 9.23 -10.87
C ILE A 123 -1.22 10.24 -11.47
N LYS A 124 -2.30 10.55 -10.76
CA LYS A 124 -3.30 11.53 -11.21
C LYS A 124 -2.83 12.98 -11.07
N LYS A 125 -2.08 13.30 -10.01
CA LYS A 125 -1.68 14.67 -9.67
C LYS A 125 -0.38 15.13 -10.33
N VAL A 126 0.56 14.22 -10.56
CA VAL A 126 1.94 14.56 -10.94
C VAL A 126 2.26 14.07 -12.34
N ARG A 127 2.69 14.99 -13.21
CA ARG A 127 3.17 14.63 -14.55
C ARG A 127 4.38 13.71 -14.43
N GLY A 128 4.33 12.55 -15.10
CA GLY A 128 5.37 11.54 -14.98
C GLY A 128 5.26 10.66 -13.73
N GLY A 129 4.22 10.80 -12.90
CA GLY A 129 4.03 9.99 -11.68
C GLY A 129 3.88 8.47 -11.89
N LYS A 130 3.83 8.01 -13.15
CA LYS A 130 3.96 6.57 -13.49
C LYS A 130 5.40 6.05 -13.35
N TYR A 131 6.38 6.93 -13.26
CA TYR A 131 7.79 6.63 -13.04
C TYR A 131 8.28 7.53 -11.92
N SER A 132 8.12 7.09 -10.68
CA SER A 132 8.39 7.94 -9.52
C SER A 132 8.79 7.18 -8.28
N ILE A 133 9.56 7.84 -7.44
CA ILE A 133 9.77 7.48 -6.04
C ILE A 133 8.89 8.42 -5.22
N ILE A 134 8.10 7.85 -4.30
CA ILE A 134 7.22 8.60 -3.41
C ILE A 134 7.66 8.34 -1.98
N ILE A 135 7.81 9.42 -1.22
CA ILE A 135 8.19 9.40 0.18
C ILE A 135 7.16 10.21 0.95
N TYR A 136 6.53 9.58 1.94
CA TYR A 136 5.56 10.25 2.80
C TYR A 136 5.61 9.65 4.20
N ARG A 137 5.01 10.32 5.17
CA ARG A 137 4.97 9.87 6.55
C ARG A 137 3.53 9.70 7.02
N ILE A 138 3.28 8.58 7.69
CA ILE A 138 2.06 8.37 8.47
C ILE A 138 2.51 8.14 9.91
N LYS A 139 2.14 9.06 10.79
CA LYS A 139 2.60 9.07 12.19
C LYS A 139 4.13 9.04 12.27
N ASP A 140 4.71 8.00 12.85
CA ASP A 140 6.13 7.77 13.07
C ASP A 140 6.79 6.93 11.95
N LEU A 141 6.03 6.50 10.93
CA LEU A 141 6.53 5.64 9.87
C LEU A 141 6.67 6.39 8.54
N PHE A 142 7.85 6.29 7.94
CA PHE A 142 8.12 6.63 6.56
C PHE A 142 7.67 5.51 5.64
N HIS A 143 6.95 5.89 4.59
CA HIS A 143 6.54 5.03 3.51
C HIS A 143 7.30 5.41 2.26
N LEU A 144 8.05 4.45 1.73
CA LEU A 144 8.85 4.58 0.52
C LEU A 144 8.23 3.70 -0.56
N ILE A 145 7.88 4.30 -1.69
CA ILE A 145 7.25 3.58 -2.81
C ILE A 145 8.05 3.87 -4.08
N ASN A 146 8.50 2.81 -4.74
CA ASN A 146 9.03 2.88 -6.09
C ASN A 146 7.95 2.46 -7.09
N ILE A 147 7.60 3.35 -8.01
CA ILE A 147 6.64 3.13 -9.09
C ILE A 147 7.38 3.08 -10.42
N GLU A 148 7.10 2.02 -11.19
CA GLU A 148 7.57 1.83 -12.55
C GLU A 148 6.37 1.53 -13.45
N ASN A 149 6.23 2.23 -14.57
CA ASN A 149 5.10 2.09 -15.50
C ASN A 149 3.71 2.08 -14.82
N GLY A 150 3.55 2.87 -13.75
CA GLY A 150 2.31 3.01 -13.00
C GLY A 150 1.96 1.86 -12.04
N VAL A 151 2.82 0.86 -11.88
CA VAL A 151 2.67 -0.21 -10.87
C VAL A 151 3.68 -0.02 -9.74
N ILE A 152 3.39 -0.60 -8.57
CA ILE A 152 4.34 -0.55 -7.46
C ILE A 152 5.35 -1.66 -7.69
N GLU A 153 6.62 -1.29 -7.84
CA GLU A 153 7.71 -2.24 -8.04
C GLU A 153 8.41 -2.58 -6.73
N ASN A 154 8.55 -1.60 -5.83
CA ASN A 154 9.02 -1.82 -4.46
C ASN A 154 8.22 -0.95 -3.48
N SER A 155 7.99 -1.46 -2.27
CA SER A 155 7.48 -0.69 -1.15
C SER A 155 8.20 -1.08 0.14
N TYR A 156 8.62 -0.05 0.87
CA TYR A 156 9.29 -0.21 2.15
C TYR A 156 8.67 0.74 3.17
N ILE A 157 8.64 0.31 4.43
CA ILE A 157 8.18 1.11 5.57
C ILE A 157 9.26 1.05 6.64
N THR A 158 9.62 2.21 7.17
CA THR A 158 10.70 2.35 8.16
C THR A 158 10.44 3.52 9.08
N ASN A 159 11.01 3.49 10.29
CA ASN A 159 11.10 4.64 11.17
C ASN A 159 12.51 5.28 11.15
N ASP A 160 13.45 4.68 10.40
CA ASP A 160 14.82 5.16 10.28
C ASP A 160 14.97 6.06 9.05
N ALA A 161 15.33 7.32 9.28
CA ALA A 161 15.56 8.28 8.21
C ALA A 161 16.75 7.90 7.30
N THR A 162 17.71 7.09 7.78
CA THR A 162 18.86 6.66 6.96
C THR A 162 18.44 5.74 5.81
N ASP A 163 17.37 4.97 5.99
CA ASP A 163 16.82 4.09 4.95
C ASP A 163 16.18 4.88 3.80
N ILE A 164 15.72 6.11 4.05
CA ILE A 164 15.20 7.01 3.01
C ILE A 164 16.27 7.25 1.96
N ASN A 165 17.48 7.61 2.40
CA ASN A 165 18.60 7.88 1.51
C ASN A 165 19.04 6.63 0.75
N LYS A 166 19.11 5.47 1.41
CA LYS A 166 19.42 4.20 0.74
C LYS A 166 18.41 3.90 -0.36
N PHE A 167 17.12 4.07 -0.08
CA PHE A 167 16.05 3.83 -1.04
C PHE A 167 16.11 4.79 -2.23
N ILE A 168 16.39 6.07 -2.00
CA ILE A 168 16.59 7.04 -3.08
C ILE A 168 17.78 6.61 -3.94
N ILE A 169 18.93 6.29 -3.35
CA ILE A 169 20.13 5.86 -4.07
C ILE A 169 19.86 4.61 -4.93
N GLU A 170 19.15 3.63 -4.37
CA GLU A 170 18.85 2.37 -5.05
C GLU A 170 17.93 2.55 -6.27
N TYR A 171 16.89 3.38 -6.13
CA TYR A 171 15.83 3.46 -7.14
C TYR A 171 15.86 4.71 -8.02
N LYS A 172 16.52 5.80 -7.61
CA LYS A 172 16.49 7.07 -8.36
C LYS A 172 17.37 6.97 -9.60
N ASN A 173 16.76 7.26 -10.74
CA ASN A 173 17.46 7.46 -12.00
C ASN A 173 16.90 8.69 -12.72
N GLN A 174 17.50 9.04 -13.86
CA GLN A 174 17.14 10.24 -14.63
C GLN A 174 15.65 10.27 -15.07
N ASN A 175 15.02 9.10 -15.21
CA ASN A 175 13.65 8.99 -15.70
C ASN A 175 12.59 9.00 -14.59
N LYS A 176 13.00 8.87 -13.31
CA LYS A 176 12.08 8.83 -12.18
C LYS A 176 11.94 10.17 -11.50
N LYS A 177 10.72 10.56 -11.17
CA LYS A 177 10.42 11.74 -10.36
C LYS A 177 10.52 11.42 -8.86
N LEU A 178 11.21 12.25 -8.08
CA LEU A 178 11.19 12.14 -6.63
C LEU A 178 10.09 13.06 -6.09
N ILE A 179 9.13 12.45 -5.39
CA ILE A 179 7.93 13.11 -4.90
C ILE A 179 7.92 12.94 -3.39
N ILE A 180 7.87 14.04 -2.67
CA ILE A 180 7.85 14.04 -1.20
C ILE A 180 6.54 14.64 -0.68
N ASP A 181 6.09 14.14 0.47
CA ASP A 181 4.98 14.74 1.19
C ASP A 181 5.40 16.06 1.84
N LYS A 182 4.50 17.04 1.87
CA LYS A 182 4.75 18.31 2.57
C LYS A 182 5.03 18.11 4.05
N GLY A 183 4.41 17.10 4.67
CA GLY A 183 4.59 16.75 6.08
C GLY A 183 5.96 16.19 6.46
N ILE A 184 6.91 16.08 5.51
CA ILE A 184 8.27 15.59 5.73
C ILE A 184 9.35 16.51 5.13
N GLU A 185 9.00 17.76 4.84
CA GLU A 185 9.91 18.75 4.26
C GLU A 185 11.14 19.02 5.15
N ASP A 186 11.01 18.81 6.47
CA ASP A 186 12.08 18.98 7.45
C ASP A 186 13.16 17.88 7.42
N ILE A 187 12.97 16.82 6.63
CA ILE A 187 14.00 15.80 6.41
C ILE A 187 14.95 16.32 5.34
N THR A 188 16.26 16.13 5.55
CA THR A 188 17.36 16.55 4.65
C THR A 188 17.36 15.83 3.28
N ILE A 189 16.25 15.94 2.55
CA ILE A 189 16.10 15.54 1.15
C ILE A 189 16.33 16.80 0.30
N ASN A 190 17.59 17.03 -0.05
CA ASN A 190 17.99 18.29 -0.67
C ASN A 190 17.57 18.45 -2.14
N ASN A 191 17.12 17.38 -2.81
CA ASN A 191 16.79 17.43 -4.24
C ASN A 191 15.58 16.55 -4.55
N TYR A 192 14.42 17.19 -4.74
CA TYR A 192 13.16 16.54 -5.12
C TYR A 192 12.56 17.22 -6.36
N ASP A 193 11.70 16.50 -7.09
CA ASP A 193 11.00 17.04 -8.26
C ASP A 193 9.67 17.69 -7.87
N TYR A 194 8.97 17.16 -6.86
CA TYR A 194 7.65 17.62 -6.43
C TYR A 194 7.44 17.51 -4.92
N ILE A 195 6.75 18.50 -4.34
CA ILE A 195 6.12 18.43 -3.01
C ILE A 195 4.61 18.42 -3.18
N ILE A 196 3.92 17.49 -2.50
CA ILE A 196 2.45 17.41 -2.52
C ILE A 196 1.90 17.05 -1.12
N ASN A 197 0.65 17.42 -0.82
CA ASN A 197 -0.03 17.01 0.41
C ASN A 197 -0.54 15.56 0.27
N ILE A 198 0.28 14.59 0.68
CA ILE A 198 -0.08 13.16 0.74
C ILE A 198 -0.70 12.87 2.10
N GLY A 199 -0.09 13.31 3.20
CA GLY A 199 -0.56 13.05 4.56
C GLY A 199 -1.99 13.52 4.79
N GLU A 200 -2.33 14.72 4.30
CA GLU A 200 -3.70 15.23 4.34
C GLU A 200 -4.67 14.30 3.61
N LYS A 201 -4.31 13.83 2.40
CA LYS A 201 -5.16 12.93 1.63
C LYS A 201 -5.42 11.60 2.35
N VAL A 202 -4.39 11.06 3.02
CA VAL A 202 -4.54 9.87 3.88
C VAL A 202 -5.49 10.16 5.03
N TYR A 203 -5.34 11.31 5.69
CA TYR A 203 -6.19 11.71 6.79
C TYR A 203 -7.66 11.82 6.35
N GLU A 204 -7.94 12.43 5.20
CA GLU A 204 -9.29 12.53 4.66
C GLU A 204 -9.94 11.16 4.42
N GLU A 205 -9.19 10.20 3.90
CA GLU A 205 -9.71 8.85 3.61
C GLU A 205 -10.01 8.02 4.87
N ILE A 206 -9.35 8.31 5.99
CA ILE A 206 -9.52 7.58 7.26
C ILE A 206 -10.50 8.29 8.19
N PHE A 207 -10.39 9.61 8.30
CA PHE A 207 -10.96 10.39 9.39
C PHE A 207 -12.09 11.32 8.96
N LYS A 208 -12.16 11.74 7.69
CA LYS A 208 -13.30 12.53 7.21
C LYS A 208 -14.41 11.60 6.70
N LYS A 209 -15.62 11.87 7.19
CA LYS A 209 -16.89 11.40 6.61
C LYS A 209 -17.33 12.38 5.53
#